data_AF-A0AAW3YMQ0-F1
#
_entry.id   AF-A0AAW3YMQ0-F1
#
_cell.length_a   1.000
_cell.length_b   1.000
_cell.length_c   1.000
_cell.angle_alpha   90.00
_cell.angle_beta   90.00
_cell.angle_gamma   90.00
#
_symmetry.space_group_name_H-M   'P 1'
#
loop_
_entity.id
_entity.type
_entity.pdbx_description
1 polymer ?
#
loop_
_entity_poly.entity_id
_entity_poly.type
_entity_poly.pdbx_seq_one_letter_code
_entity_poly.pdbx_strand_id
1 'polypeptide(L)'
;MHPFDSVRVKLSFAGKPPAALLQSALFLENQRPESSSWSDPGTAGNTLLRDILRSQPVELSTLQGVVNLTTGNLGKAECSELLALMGLRSFGEEAAELMVRNASMVFASGQANAKNLIRMEVTKSHLTSDKQVIVSTETLERRMYVMNSNGICFVVEPEICLDAEKLPGADFFITEDEMDAAGVSRWGENGSQHWRCMVTWFNGSSTIMNEMGHMYELGDEPEIRLNSFGG
;
A
#
# COMPACT_ATOMS: atom_id res chain seq x y z
N MET A 1 -16.82 31.61 7.39
CA MET A 1 -17.25 30.23 7.11
C MET A 1 -16.27 29.69 6.08
N HIS A 2 -15.24 28.94 6.51
CA HIS A 2 -14.22 28.43 5.59
C HIS A 2 -14.88 27.41 4.64
N PRO A 3 -14.71 27.52 3.31
CA PRO A 3 -15.26 26.56 2.38
C PRO A 3 -14.60 25.21 2.69
N PHE A 4 -15.42 24.18 2.80
CA PHE A 4 -14.99 22.82 3.16
C PHE A 4 -13.84 22.36 2.25
N ASP A 5 -12.69 22.05 2.85
CA ASP A 5 -11.59 21.35 2.19
C ASP A 5 -12.06 19.95 1.86
N SER A 6 -12.27 19.65 0.58
CA SER A 6 -12.62 18.29 0.17
C SER A 6 -11.38 17.42 0.23
N VAL A 7 -11.48 16.29 0.92
CA VAL A 7 -10.42 15.29 1.04
C VAL A 7 -10.83 14.04 0.28
N ARG A 8 -9.91 13.48 -0.51
CA ARG A 8 -10.04 12.16 -1.12
C ARG A 8 -8.84 11.32 -0.72
N VAL A 9 -9.08 10.05 -0.44
CA VAL A 9 -8.04 9.11 -0.05
C VAL A 9 -8.06 7.92 -0.98
N LYS A 10 -6.87 7.48 -1.38
CA LYS A 10 -6.66 6.21 -2.06
C LYS A 10 -5.70 5.37 -1.23
N LEU A 11 -6.14 4.18 -0.85
CA LEU A 11 -5.35 3.19 -0.13
C LEU A 11 -4.96 2.08 -1.09
N SER A 12 -3.69 1.65 -1.05
CA SER A 12 -3.20 0.53 -1.85
C SER A 12 -2.70 -0.57 -0.92
N PHE A 13 -3.15 -1.80 -1.16
CA PHE A 13 -2.82 -2.97 -0.37
C PHE A 13 -2.08 -4.01 -1.21
N ALA A 14 -1.06 -4.64 -0.65
CA ALA A 14 -0.49 -5.87 -1.20
C ALA A 14 -1.45 -7.03 -0.93
N GLY A 15 -2.09 -7.53 -1.98
CA GLY A 15 -3.13 -8.54 -1.87
C GLY A 15 -4.42 -8.01 -1.22
N LYS A 16 -5.13 -8.90 -0.53
CA LYS A 16 -6.50 -8.63 -0.07
C LYS A 16 -6.56 -7.62 1.09
N PRO A 17 -7.29 -6.50 0.97
CA PRO A 17 -7.51 -5.58 2.08
C PRO A 17 -8.32 -6.22 3.23
N PRO A 18 -8.23 -5.68 4.46
CA PRO A 18 -9.10 -6.06 5.57
C PRO A 18 -10.60 -6.04 5.21
N ALA A 19 -11.36 -7.01 5.71
CA ALA A 19 -12.79 -7.17 5.38
C ALA A 19 -13.62 -5.92 5.72
N ALA A 20 -13.30 -5.22 6.81
CA ALA A 20 -13.99 -3.99 7.20
C ALA A 20 -13.87 -2.88 6.13
N LEU A 21 -12.73 -2.79 5.46
CA LEU A 21 -12.51 -1.83 4.37
C LEU A 21 -13.25 -2.26 3.09
N LEU A 22 -13.27 -3.57 2.79
CA LEU A 22 -14.01 -4.12 1.64
C LEU A 22 -15.55 -4.02 1.79
N GLN A 23 -16.05 -3.85 3.01
CA GLN A 23 -17.48 -3.72 3.29
C GLN A 23 -17.91 -2.27 3.51
N SER A 24 -16.97 -1.34 3.68
CA SER A 24 -17.29 0.06 3.95
C SER A 24 -17.84 0.74 2.70
N ALA A 25 -18.95 1.46 2.89
CA ALA A 25 -19.55 2.29 1.85
C ALA A 25 -18.71 3.53 1.52
N LEU A 26 -17.60 3.81 2.22
CA LEU A 26 -16.73 4.96 1.91
C LEU A 26 -16.03 4.83 0.55
N PHE A 27 -15.75 3.60 0.13
CA PHE A 27 -14.97 3.33 -1.06
C PHE A 27 -15.87 3.16 -2.28
N LEU A 28 -15.53 3.87 -3.35
CA LEU A 28 -16.28 3.89 -4.60
C LEU A 28 -16.36 2.50 -5.23
N GLU A 29 -15.34 1.67 -5.03
CA GLU A 29 -15.28 0.29 -5.49
C GLU A 29 -16.37 -0.57 -4.84
N ASN A 30 -16.74 -0.28 -3.59
CA ASN A 30 -17.77 -1.01 -2.83
C ASN A 30 -19.17 -0.43 -3.06
N GLN A 31 -19.26 0.82 -3.50
CA GLN A 31 -20.53 1.50 -3.79
C GLN A 31 -21.14 1.10 -5.14
N ARG A 32 -20.45 0.30 -5.96
CA ARG A 32 -21.03 -0.20 -7.21
C ARG A 32 -22.19 -1.13 -6.86
N PRO A 33 -23.45 -0.77 -7.18
CA PRO A 33 -24.45 -1.82 -7.29
C PRO A 33 -23.97 -2.74 -8.41
N GLU A 34 -24.20 -4.04 -8.31
CA GLU A 34 -24.01 -5.03 -9.39
C GLU A 34 -24.88 -4.72 -10.65
N SER A 35 -25.31 -3.47 -10.85
CA SER A 35 -26.31 -3.05 -11.83
C SER A 35 -26.15 -1.62 -12.36
N SER A 36 -25.00 -0.93 -12.21
CA SER A 36 -24.84 0.38 -12.86
C SER A 36 -24.33 0.26 -14.30
N SER A 37 -25.31 0.32 -15.21
CA SER A 37 -25.25 0.66 -16.64
C SER A 37 -24.55 -0.29 -17.61
N TRP A 38 -25.20 -1.44 -17.86
CA TRP A 38 -25.27 -1.98 -19.22
C TRP A 38 -26.65 -1.61 -19.77
N SER A 39 -26.71 -0.66 -20.70
CA SER A 39 -27.93 -0.37 -21.46
C SER A 39 -28.16 -1.52 -22.43
N ASP A 40 -28.90 -2.56 -22.04
CA ASP A 40 -29.10 -3.75 -22.89
C ASP A 40 -30.58 -4.17 -23.02
N PRO A 41 -31.08 -4.39 -24.25
CA PRO A 41 -32.51 -4.61 -24.57
C PRO A 41 -33.10 -5.98 -24.18
N GLY A 42 -32.68 -6.59 -23.06
CA GLY A 42 -33.42 -7.71 -22.45
C GLY A 42 -33.46 -9.01 -23.26
N THR A 43 -32.38 -9.36 -23.97
CA THR A 43 -32.31 -10.64 -24.71
C THR A 43 -31.95 -11.82 -23.78
N ALA A 44 -32.54 -12.99 -24.05
CA ALA A 44 -32.40 -14.20 -23.22
C ALA A 44 -30.94 -14.67 -23.03
N GLY A 45 -30.07 -14.45 -24.02
CA GLY A 45 -28.64 -14.78 -23.93
C GLY A 45 -27.89 -13.93 -22.89
N ASN A 46 -28.35 -12.70 -22.65
CA ASN A 46 -27.71 -11.79 -21.71
C ASN A 46 -28.15 -12.07 -20.26
N THR A 47 -29.39 -12.52 -20.06
CA THR A 47 -29.86 -13.02 -18.75
C THR A 47 -29.02 -14.21 -18.29
N LEU A 48 -28.73 -15.13 -19.22
CA LEU A 48 -27.90 -16.31 -18.94
C LEU A 48 -26.46 -15.93 -18.59
N LEU A 49 -25.90 -14.93 -19.27
CA LEU A 49 -24.56 -14.39 -18.99
C LEU A 49 -24.49 -13.66 -17.65
N ARG A 50 -25.55 -12.93 -17.26
CA ARG A 50 -25.68 -12.34 -15.91
C ARG A 50 -25.78 -13.40 -14.83
N ASP A 51 -26.54 -14.46 -15.04
CA ASP A 51 -26.68 -15.55 -14.06
C ASP A 51 -25.35 -16.31 -13.92
N ILE A 52 -24.61 -16.51 -15.01
CA ILE A 52 -23.24 -17.06 -14.97
C ILE A 52 -22.32 -16.14 -14.15
N LEU A 53 -22.29 -14.84 -14.43
CA LEU A 53 -21.44 -13.87 -13.71
C LEU A 53 -21.82 -13.72 -12.23
N ARG A 54 -23.11 -13.83 -11.87
CA ARG A 54 -23.59 -13.83 -10.47
C ARG A 54 -23.33 -15.15 -9.74
N SER A 55 -23.34 -16.26 -10.47
CA SER A 55 -23.03 -17.58 -9.92
C SER A 55 -21.53 -17.79 -9.71
N GLN A 56 -20.69 -16.95 -10.31
CA GLN A 56 -19.29 -16.91 -9.98
C GLN A 56 -19.14 -16.22 -8.62
N PRO A 57 -18.61 -16.91 -7.59
CA PRO A 57 -18.20 -16.21 -6.39
C PRO A 57 -17.20 -15.15 -6.83
N VAL A 58 -17.43 -13.89 -6.45
CA VAL A 58 -16.41 -12.85 -6.53
C VAL A 58 -15.31 -13.26 -5.54
N GLU A 59 -14.45 -14.17 -5.98
CA GLU A 59 -13.27 -14.59 -5.27
C GLU A 59 -12.26 -13.44 -5.30
N LEU A 60 -12.53 -12.41 -4.50
CA LEU A 60 -11.52 -11.47 -4.01
C LEU A 60 -10.44 -12.20 -3.16
N SER A 61 -10.60 -13.51 -2.94
CA SER A 61 -9.67 -14.40 -2.24
C SER A 61 -8.37 -14.69 -3.00
N THR A 62 -8.26 -14.35 -4.29
CA THR A 62 -7.11 -14.74 -5.13
C THR A 62 -6.37 -13.59 -5.80
N LEU A 63 -6.61 -12.32 -5.41
CA LEU A 63 -5.83 -11.20 -5.96
C LEU A 63 -4.38 -11.23 -5.47
N GLN A 64 -3.52 -11.96 -6.19
CA GLN A 64 -2.08 -11.74 -6.23
C GLN A 64 -1.85 -10.41 -6.97
N GLY A 65 -1.70 -9.32 -6.22
CA GLY A 65 -1.47 -8.00 -6.80
C GLY A 65 -1.85 -6.85 -5.87
N VAL A 66 -1.66 -5.61 -6.35
CA VAL A 66 -2.01 -4.41 -5.59
C VAL A 66 -3.50 -4.11 -5.74
N VAL A 67 -4.23 -4.10 -4.61
CA VAL A 67 -5.64 -3.74 -4.54
C VAL A 67 -5.77 -2.29 -4.10
N ASN A 68 -6.49 -1.48 -4.88
CA ASN A 68 -6.74 -0.08 -4.58
C ASN A 68 -8.17 0.12 -4.07
N LEU A 69 -8.31 0.91 -3.02
CA LEU A 69 -9.59 1.40 -2.51
C LEU A 69 -9.57 2.92 -2.51
N THR A 70 -10.52 3.53 -3.21
CA THR A 70 -10.57 4.98 -3.43
C THR A 70 -11.85 5.54 -2.86
N THR A 71 -11.74 6.55 -2.01
CA THR A 71 -12.92 7.22 -1.47
C THR A 71 -13.53 8.19 -2.49
N GLY A 72 -14.79 8.55 -2.27
CA GLY A 72 -15.33 9.81 -2.78
C GLY A 72 -14.69 11.02 -2.09
N ASN A 73 -15.30 12.19 -2.28
CA ASN A 73 -14.94 13.35 -1.47
C ASN A 73 -15.51 13.17 -0.06
N LEU A 74 -14.64 13.12 0.94
CA LEU A 74 -14.98 12.84 2.33
C LEU A 74 -15.44 14.10 3.06
N GLY A 75 -16.60 14.03 3.71
CA GLY A 75 -17.04 14.98 4.72
C GLY A 75 -16.40 14.71 6.09
N LYS A 76 -16.77 15.49 7.12
CA LYS A 76 -16.26 15.30 8.50
C LYS A 76 -16.61 13.91 9.06
N ALA A 77 -17.83 13.42 8.78
CA ALA A 77 -18.30 12.14 9.27
C ALA A 77 -17.56 10.98 8.58
N GLU A 78 -17.39 11.10 7.26
CA GLU A 78 -16.68 10.12 6.44
C GLU A 78 -15.18 10.06 6.77
N CYS A 79 -14.56 11.20 7.10
CA CYS A 79 -13.20 11.22 7.66
C CYS A 79 -13.13 10.47 8.99
N SER A 80 -14.11 10.64 9.87
CA SER A 80 -14.15 9.94 11.17
C SER A 80 -14.28 8.43 10.99
N GLU A 81 -15.12 7.99 10.04
CA GLU A 81 -15.28 6.57 9.70
C GLU A 81 -13.99 5.99 9.09
N LEU A 82 -13.34 6.70 8.17
CA LEU A 82 -12.06 6.25 7.60
C LEU A 82 -10.99 6.10 8.68
N LEU A 83 -10.87 7.07 9.59
CA LEU A 83 -9.91 6.98 10.69
C LEU A 83 -10.17 5.76 11.58
N ALA A 84 -11.43 5.45 11.86
CA ALA A 84 -11.80 4.25 12.62
C ALA A 84 -11.37 2.96 11.90
N LEU A 85 -11.53 2.88 10.58
CA LEU A 85 -11.04 1.76 9.77
C LEU A 85 -9.50 1.65 9.76
N MET A 86 -8.81 2.79 9.92
CA MET A 86 -7.36 2.88 10.05
C MET A 86 -6.87 2.68 11.50
N GLY A 87 -7.76 2.36 12.44
CA GLY A 87 -7.43 2.09 13.85
C GLY A 87 -7.35 3.33 14.76
N LEU A 88 -7.71 4.51 14.26
CA LEU A 88 -7.72 5.76 15.01
C LEU A 88 -9.13 6.14 15.47
N ARG A 89 -9.26 6.64 16.69
CA ARG A 89 -10.53 7.19 17.20
C ARG A 89 -10.44 8.71 17.25
N SER A 90 -10.99 9.36 16.24
CA SER A 90 -11.17 10.81 16.19
C SER A 90 -12.52 11.13 15.56
N PHE A 91 -13.12 12.26 15.91
CA PHE A 91 -14.49 12.58 15.54
C PHE A 91 -14.64 14.03 15.07
N GLY A 92 -15.56 14.24 14.12
CA GLY A 92 -16.00 15.57 13.73
C GLY A 92 -14.90 16.39 13.05
N GLU A 93 -14.63 17.59 13.57
CA GLU A 93 -13.66 18.50 12.97
C GLU A 93 -12.21 18.05 13.15
N GLU A 94 -11.92 17.42 14.30
CA GLU A 94 -10.60 16.87 14.61
C GLU A 94 -10.22 15.77 13.61
N ALA A 95 -11.18 14.92 13.22
CA ALA A 95 -10.96 13.86 12.24
C ALA A 95 -10.58 14.40 10.86
N ALA A 96 -11.29 15.44 10.39
CA ALA A 96 -10.98 16.08 9.12
C ALA A 96 -9.62 16.79 9.16
N GLU A 97 -9.33 17.49 10.26
CA GLU A 97 -8.04 18.16 10.45
C GLU A 97 -6.89 17.15 10.49
N LEU A 98 -7.08 15.98 11.11
CA LEU A 98 -6.06 14.94 11.17
C LEU A 98 -5.71 14.39 9.79
N MET A 99 -6.72 14.10 8.97
CA MET A 99 -6.53 13.67 7.57
C MET A 99 -5.80 14.72 6.73
N VAL A 100 -6.08 16.00 6.98
CA VAL A 100 -5.48 17.12 6.23
C VAL A 100 -4.06 17.41 6.70
N ARG A 101 -3.79 17.37 8.00
CA ARG A 101 -2.53 17.86 8.58
C ARG A 101 -1.52 16.76 8.92
N ASN A 102 -1.98 15.52 9.11
CA ASN A 102 -1.15 14.45 9.64
C ASN A 102 -1.44 13.11 8.97
N ALA A 103 -1.42 13.10 7.64
CA ALA A 103 -1.64 11.90 6.84
C ALA A 103 -0.62 10.79 7.16
N SER A 104 0.63 11.14 7.50
CA SER A 104 1.65 10.17 7.90
C SER A 104 1.28 9.37 9.15
N MET A 105 0.73 10.01 10.17
CA MET A 105 0.25 9.31 11.38
C MET A 105 -0.94 8.40 11.06
N VAL A 106 -1.86 8.84 10.19
CA VAL A 106 -2.98 8.02 9.72
C VAL A 106 -2.47 6.79 8.99
N PHE A 107 -1.50 6.96 8.09
CA PHE A 107 -0.88 5.85 7.37
C PHE A 107 -0.20 4.86 8.33
N ALA A 108 0.59 5.34 9.28
CA ALA A 108 1.28 4.51 10.26
C ALA A 108 0.29 3.69 11.12
N SER A 109 -0.81 4.30 11.57
CA SER A 109 -1.87 3.57 12.28
C SER A 109 -2.53 2.53 11.38
N GLY A 110 -2.80 2.89 10.12
CA GLY A 110 -3.34 1.96 9.13
C GLY A 110 -2.44 0.75 8.90
N GLN A 111 -1.12 0.96 8.85
CA GLN A 111 -0.13 -0.11 8.70
C GLN A 111 -0.06 -1.02 9.94
N ALA A 112 -0.17 -0.46 11.13
CA ALA A 112 -0.26 -1.25 12.37
C ALA A 112 -1.52 -2.13 12.40
N ASN A 113 -2.64 -1.62 11.86
CA ASN A 113 -3.89 -2.37 11.77
C ASN A 113 -3.91 -3.38 10.58
N ALA A 114 -3.24 -3.04 9.48
CA ALA A 114 -3.18 -3.83 8.25
C ALA A 114 -1.76 -3.80 7.69
N LYS A 115 -0.95 -4.82 8.03
CA LYS A 115 0.46 -4.92 7.59
C LYS A 115 0.61 -4.81 6.06
N ASN A 116 -0.39 -5.24 5.31
CA ASN A 116 -0.38 -5.20 3.86
C ASN A 116 -0.83 -3.87 3.24
N LEU A 117 -1.07 -2.82 4.04
CA LEU A 117 -1.24 -1.46 3.53
C LEU A 117 0.13 -0.90 3.09
N ILE A 118 0.31 -0.71 1.79
CA ILE A 118 1.60 -0.36 1.19
C ILE A 118 1.68 1.08 0.71
N ARG A 119 0.55 1.73 0.43
CA ARG A 119 0.53 3.13 -0.02
C ARG A 119 -0.75 3.84 0.39
N MET A 120 -0.65 5.14 0.69
CA MET A 120 -1.78 6.04 0.85
C MET A 120 -1.53 7.33 0.08
N GLU A 121 -2.49 7.73 -0.75
CA GLU A 121 -2.52 9.02 -1.41
C GLU A 121 -3.67 9.85 -0.83
N VAL A 122 -3.37 11.06 -0.37
CA VAL A 122 -4.37 11.99 0.17
C VAL A 122 -4.42 13.23 -0.72
N THR A 123 -5.50 13.37 -1.47
CA THR A 123 -5.78 14.54 -2.30
C THR A 123 -6.66 15.51 -1.54
N LYS A 124 -6.20 16.75 -1.41
CA LYS A 124 -6.87 17.84 -0.71
C LYS A 124 -7.21 18.92 -1.74
N SER A 125 -8.44 19.41 -1.72
CA SER A 125 -8.88 20.47 -2.61
C SER A 125 -9.58 21.58 -1.82
N HIS A 126 -9.17 22.82 -2.02
CA HIS A 126 -9.77 23.98 -1.36
C HIS A 126 -10.05 25.11 -2.35
N LEU A 127 -11.14 25.84 -2.10
CA LEU A 127 -11.57 26.98 -2.91
C LEU A 127 -11.01 28.26 -2.30
N THR A 128 -10.23 29.01 -3.06
CA THR A 128 -9.66 30.30 -2.66
C THR A 128 -10.71 31.42 -2.73
N SER A 129 -10.40 32.58 -2.15
CA SER A 129 -11.30 33.74 -2.12
C SER A 129 -11.64 34.29 -3.51
N ASP A 130 -10.72 34.15 -4.47
CA ASP A 130 -10.88 34.53 -5.88
C ASP A 130 -11.53 33.43 -6.75
N LYS A 131 -12.10 32.40 -6.11
CA LYS A 131 -12.82 31.28 -6.76
C LYS A 131 -11.94 30.33 -7.57
N GLN A 132 -10.62 30.34 -7.38
CA GLN A 132 -9.74 29.30 -7.88
C GLN A 132 -9.78 28.07 -6.98
N VAL A 133 -9.48 26.90 -7.54
CA VAL A 133 -9.38 25.64 -6.79
C VAL A 133 -7.92 25.22 -6.74
N ILE A 134 -7.37 25.11 -5.54
CA ILE A 134 -6.04 24.57 -5.32
C ILE A 134 -6.19 23.10 -4.92
N VAL A 135 -5.47 22.22 -5.63
CA VAL A 135 -5.42 20.78 -5.37
C VAL A 135 -4.00 20.39 -5.01
N SER A 136 -3.84 19.67 -3.90
CA SER A 136 -2.57 19.08 -3.50
C SER A 136 -2.75 17.59 -3.23
N THR A 137 -1.74 16.79 -3.57
CA THR A 137 -1.71 15.35 -3.29
C THR A 137 -0.47 15.03 -2.49
N GLU A 138 -0.66 14.33 -1.39
CA GLU A 138 0.40 13.79 -0.54
C GLU A 138 0.43 12.28 -0.70
N THR A 139 1.58 11.71 -1.05
CA THR A 139 1.77 10.27 -1.25
C THR A 139 2.67 9.71 -0.16
N LEU A 140 2.20 8.69 0.52
CA LEU A 140 2.89 7.96 1.57
C LEU A 140 3.04 6.51 1.15
N GLU A 141 4.23 5.95 1.32
CA GLU A 141 4.58 4.63 0.82
C GLU A 141 5.35 3.85 1.89
N ARG A 142 5.06 2.55 1.99
CA ARG A 142 5.83 1.62 2.81
C ARG A 142 7.13 1.31 2.09
N ARG A 143 8.27 1.55 2.75
CA ARG A 143 9.57 1.13 2.25
C ARG A 143 10.34 0.41 3.36
N MET A 144 11.20 -0.52 2.96
CA MET A 144 12.10 -1.19 3.88
C MET A 144 13.50 -1.24 3.26
N TYR A 145 14.45 -0.69 4.01
CA TYR A 145 15.88 -0.70 3.73
C TYR A 145 16.54 -1.47 4.87
N VAL A 146 17.14 -2.61 4.56
CA VAL A 146 17.63 -3.54 5.59
C VAL A 146 18.96 -4.14 5.19
N MET A 147 19.89 -4.22 6.15
CA MET A 147 21.13 -4.96 6.02
C MET A 147 21.04 -6.19 6.91
N ASN A 148 21.19 -7.39 6.35
CA ASN A 148 21.19 -8.61 7.15
C ASN A 148 22.48 -8.74 7.98
N SER A 149 22.54 -9.74 8.87
CA SER A 149 23.72 -9.99 9.73
C SER A 149 25.01 -10.25 8.94
N ASN A 150 24.90 -10.74 7.71
CA ASN A 150 26.04 -11.00 6.83
C ASN A 150 26.59 -9.70 6.22
N GLY A 151 25.83 -8.60 6.27
CA GLY A 151 26.20 -7.31 5.71
C GLY A 151 25.61 -7.05 4.32
N ILE A 152 24.69 -7.90 3.84
CA ILE A 152 24.03 -7.71 2.55
C ILE A 152 22.87 -6.75 2.73
N CYS A 153 22.84 -5.71 1.89
CA CYS A 153 21.85 -4.65 1.86
C CYS A 153 20.72 -4.99 0.88
N PHE A 154 19.48 -4.79 1.33
CA PHE A 154 18.27 -5.08 0.56
C PHE A 154 17.37 -3.85 0.51
N VAL A 155 17.05 -3.43 -0.72
CA VAL A 155 15.93 -2.53 -1.00
C VAL A 155 14.70 -3.38 -1.28
N VAL A 156 13.69 -3.30 -0.44
CA VAL A 156 12.50 -4.16 -0.53
C VAL A 156 11.33 -3.40 -1.12
N GLU A 157 10.75 -3.94 -2.20
CA GLU A 157 9.54 -3.39 -2.80
C GLU A 157 8.36 -3.38 -1.80
N PRO A 158 7.53 -2.32 -1.80
CA PRO A 158 6.39 -2.20 -0.89
C PRO A 158 5.47 -3.42 -0.89
N GLU A 159 5.27 -4.04 -2.05
CA GLU A 159 4.43 -5.22 -2.27
C GLU A 159 4.93 -6.47 -1.52
N ILE A 160 6.20 -6.50 -1.13
CA ILE A 160 6.79 -7.60 -0.37
C ILE A 160 6.75 -7.24 1.11
N CYS A 161 5.69 -7.72 1.77
CA CYS A 161 5.43 -7.46 3.18
C CYS A 161 6.26 -8.38 4.09
N LEU A 162 7.50 -7.98 4.36
CA LEU A 162 8.35 -8.66 5.34
C LEU A 162 7.99 -8.29 6.78
N ASP A 163 8.25 -9.22 7.70
CA ASP A 163 8.18 -8.99 9.14
C ASP A 163 9.58 -8.70 9.71
N ALA A 164 9.78 -7.48 10.23
CA ALA A 164 11.07 -7.06 10.78
C ALA A 164 11.51 -7.94 11.97
N GLU A 165 10.57 -8.45 12.77
CA GLU A 165 10.87 -9.33 13.91
C GLU A 165 11.48 -10.68 13.48
N LYS A 166 11.29 -11.08 12.22
CA LYS A 166 11.84 -12.31 11.64
C LYS A 166 13.22 -12.11 10.99
N LEU A 167 13.80 -10.92 11.10
CA LEU A 167 15.15 -10.60 10.61
C LEU A 167 16.09 -10.32 11.80
N PRO A 168 16.42 -11.34 12.63
CA PRO A 168 17.24 -11.14 13.80
C PRO A 168 18.66 -10.72 13.44
N GLY A 169 19.16 -9.68 14.10
CA GLY A 169 20.50 -9.15 13.86
C GLY A 169 20.65 -8.37 12.55
N ALA A 170 19.53 -8.03 11.90
CA ALA A 170 19.50 -7.11 10.78
C ALA A 170 19.45 -5.65 11.27
N ASP A 171 20.14 -4.77 10.54
CA ASP A 171 20.09 -3.33 10.74
C ASP A 171 19.07 -2.72 9.76
N PHE A 172 18.25 -1.78 10.25
CA PHE A 172 17.22 -1.11 9.45
C PHE A 172 17.55 0.38 9.30
N PHE A 173 17.28 0.91 8.10
CA PHE A 173 17.67 2.28 7.73
C PHE A 173 16.45 3.12 7.33
N ILE A 174 16.55 4.43 7.55
CA ILE A 174 15.47 5.36 7.20
C ILE A 174 15.46 5.59 5.69
N THR A 175 16.65 5.66 5.09
CA THR A 175 16.83 5.92 3.66
C THR A 175 17.72 4.87 3.00
N GLU A 176 17.61 4.78 1.68
CA GLU A 176 18.50 3.97 0.85
C GLU A 176 19.96 4.46 0.96
N ASP A 177 20.18 5.77 1.00
CA ASP A 177 21.51 6.36 1.11
C ASP A 177 22.22 6.00 2.43
N GLU A 178 21.49 5.93 3.55
CA GLU A 178 22.04 5.50 4.84
C GLU A 178 22.45 4.02 4.80
N MET A 179 21.61 3.17 4.21
CA MET A 179 21.91 1.75 4.03
C MET A 179 23.13 1.56 3.12
N ASP A 180 23.18 2.28 2.00
CA ASP A 180 24.29 2.25 1.06
C ASP A 180 25.60 2.68 1.72
N ALA A 181 25.57 3.77 2.50
CA ALA A 181 26.75 4.23 3.25
C ALA A 181 27.25 3.17 4.25
N ALA A 182 26.34 2.48 4.93
CA ALA A 182 26.69 1.38 5.84
C ALA A 182 27.25 0.18 5.08
N GLY A 183 26.69 -0.17 3.92
CA GLY A 183 27.19 -1.22 3.03
C GLY A 183 28.59 -0.93 2.51
N VAL A 184 28.82 0.28 1.99
CA VAL A 184 30.14 0.76 1.55
C VAL A 184 31.14 0.76 2.70
N SER A 185 30.75 1.18 3.91
CA SER A 185 31.65 1.15 5.06
C SER A 185 32.07 -0.27 5.45
N ARG A 186 31.23 -1.28 5.18
CA ARG A 186 31.50 -2.68 5.53
C ARG A 186 32.32 -3.41 4.46
N TRP A 187 31.99 -3.21 3.19
CA TRP A 187 32.60 -3.93 2.07
C TRP A 187 33.67 -3.13 1.32
N GLY A 188 33.81 -1.84 1.60
CA GLY A 188 34.66 -0.89 0.88
C GLY A 188 34.02 -0.38 -0.41
N GLU A 189 34.58 0.68 -1.00
CA GLU A 189 34.12 1.24 -2.31
C GLU A 189 34.25 0.23 -3.47
N ASN A 190 35.14 -0.76 -3.32
CA ASN A 190 35.30 -1.90 -4.25
C ASN A 190 34.56 -3.16 -3.77
N GLY A 191 33.71 -3.05 -2.75
CA GLY A 191 32.88 -4.15 -2.29
C GLY A 191 32.10 -4.70 -3.46
N SER A 192 32.29 -5.99 -3.77
CA SER A 192 31.69 -6.65 -4.93
C SER A 192 30.23 -6.28 -5.11
N GLN A 193 29.74 -6.12 -6.34
CA GLN A 193 28.34 -5.84 -6.73
C GLN A 193 27.27 -6.84 -6.17
N HIS A 194 27.68 -7.77 -5.31
CA HIS A 194 26.87 -8.76 -4.63
C HIS A 194 26.29 -8.30 -3.28
N TRP A 195 26.82 -7.24 -2.66
CA TRP A 195 26.33 -6.80 -1.35
C TRP A 195 25.08 -5.92 -1.41
N ARG A 196 24.73 -5.34 -2.57
CA ARG A 196 23.48 -4.61 -2.78
C ARG A 196 22.52 -5.44 -3.61
N CYS A 197 21.31 -5.61 -3.07
CA CYS A 197 20.25 -6.37 -3.70
C CYS A 197 18.92 -5.60 -3.69
N MET A 198 18.12 -5.80 -4.73
CA MET A 198 16.71 -5.43 -4.75
C MET A 198 15.86 -6.67 -4.51
N VAL A 199 14.85 -6.56 -3.66
CA VAL A 199 13.86 -7.59 -3.41
C VAL A 199 12.57 -7.16 -4.12
N THR A 200 12.22 -7.87 -5.18
CA THR A 200 11.16 -7.50 -6.12
C THR A 200 10.29 -8.70 -6.48
N TRP A 201 9.08 -8.45 -6.97
CA TRP A 201 8.25 -9.48 -7.58
C TRP A 201 8.69 -9.75 -9.02
N PHE A 202 9.13 -10.98 -9.29
CA PHE A 202 9.52 -11.42 -10.64
C PHE A 202 8.89 -12.77 -10.95
N ASN A 203 8.24 -12.89 -12.12
CA ASN A 203 7.59 -14.13 -12.58
C ASN A 203 6.65 -14.83 -11.57
N GLY A 204 5.96 -14.05 -10.72
CA GLY A 204 5.02 -14.60 -9.75
C GLY A 204 5.67 -15.15 -8.47
N SER A 205 6.92 -14.77 -8.20
CA SER A 205 7.59 -15.02 -6.93
C SER A 205 8.34 -13.77 -6.44
N SER A 206 8.52 -13.67 -5.13
CA SER A 206 9.45 -12.70 -4.53
C SER A 206 10.89 -13.17 -4.77
N THR A 207 11.74 -12.27 -5.25
CA THR A 207 13.07 -12.59 -5.77
C THR A 207 14.08 -11.54 -5.31
N ILE A 208 15.25 -12.00 -4.85
CA ILE A 208 16.44 -11.17 -4.66
C ILE A 208 17.12 -11.04 -6.03
N MET A 209 17.37 -9.81 -6.45
CA MET A 209 18.17 -9.49 -7.62
C MET A 209 19.37 -8.64 -7.19
N ASN A 210 20.59 -9.12 -7.45
CA ASN A 210 21.79 -8.32 -7.22
C ASN A 210 22.10 -7.45 -8.45
N GLU A 211 23.07 -6.54 -8.33
CA GLU A 211 23.45 -5.62 -9.42
C GLU A 211 24.02 -6.35 -10.66
N MET A 212 24.53 -7.58 -10.50
CA MET A 212 25.00 -8.40 -11.62
C MET A 212 23.86 -9.11 -12.37
N GLY A 213 22.61 -8.97 -11.91
CA GLY A 213 21.44 -9.62 -12.50
C GLY A 213 21.28 -11.08 -12.08
N HIS A 214 22.01 -11.57 -11.08
CA HIS A 214 21.73 -12.87 -10.49
C HIS A 214 20.44 -12.78 -9.68
N MET A 215 19.56 -13.75 -9.90
CA MET A 215 18.24 -13.83 -9.31
C MET A 215 18.15 -15.04 -8.37
N TYR A 216 17.61 -14.83 -7.18
CA TYR A 216 17.39 -15.88 -6.18
C TYR A 216 15.98 -15.78 -5.64
N GLU A 217 15.18 -16.83 -5.84
CA GLU A 217 13.82 -16.89 -5.30
C GLU A 217 13.84 -16.96 -3.77
N LEU A 218 12.98 -16.17 -3.14
CA LEU A 218 12.83 -16.12 -1.69
C LEU A 218 11.92 -17.25 -1.14
N GLY A 219 11.04 -17.78 -1.98
CA GLY A 219 10.08 -18.82 -1.58
C GLY A 219 9.08 -18.36 -0.51
N ASP A 220 8.52 -19.32 0.22
CA ASP A 220 7.42 -19.07 1.19
C ASP A 220 7.88 -18.40 2.49
N GLU A 221 9.18 -18.47 2.81
CA GLU A 221 9.78 -17.88 4.00
C GLU A 221 10.86 -16.86 3.62
N PRO A 222 10.46 -15.69 3.08
CA PRO A 222 11.40 -14.73 2.52
C PRO A 222 12.38 -14.19 3.57
N GLU A 223 11.95 -13.99 4.81
CA GLU A 223 12.82 -13.48 5.87
C GLU A 223 13.95 -14.46 6.22
N ILE A 224 13.68 -15.77 6.22
CA ILE A 224 14.70 -16.79 6.48
C ILE A 224 15.74 -16.80 5.36
N ARG A 225 15.29 -16.70 4.10
CA ARG A 225 16.20 -16.59 2.96
C ARG A 225 17.05 -15.33 3.04
N LEU A 226 16.45 -14.17 3.31
CA LEU A 226 17.14 -12.90 3.50
C LEU A 226 18.22 -12.98 4.58
N ASN A 227 17.92 -13.58 5.74
CA ASN A 227 18.90 -13.75 6.81
C ASN A 227 20.09 -14.64 6.41
N SER A 228 19.81 -15.72 5.67
CA SER A 228 20.84 -16.68 5.24
C SER A 228 21.67 -16.22 4.04
N PHE A 229 21.26 -15.15 3.36
CA PHE A 229 21.87 -14.71 2.11
C PHE A 229 23.25 -14.10 2.36
N GLY A 230 24.28 -14.63 1.71
CA GLY A 230 25.69 -14.29 1.94
C GLY A 230 26.41 -13.63 0.77
N GLY A 231 25.74 -13.44 -0.37
CA GLY A 231 26.38 -13.02 -1.62
C GLY A 231 26.93 -14.19 -2.44
#